data_AF-A0A2T6LHV9-F1
#
_entry.id   AF-A0A2T6LHV9-F1
#
_cell.length_a   1.000
_cell.length_b   1.000
_cell.length_c   1.000
_cell.angle_alpha   90.00
_cell.angle_beta   90.00
_cell.angle_gamma   90.00
#
_symmetry.space_group_name_H-M   'P 1'
#
loop_
_entity.id
_entity.type
_entity.pdbx_description
1 polymer ?
#
loop_
_entity_poly.entity_id
_entity_poly.type
_entity_poly.pdbx_seq_one_letter_code
_entity_poly.pdbx_strand_id
1 'polypeptide(L)'
;MSNQPPPLPARSPCGSCPYRRDAPVGLWHPEEAAILSEYDAETWEQPGKLFLCHQENGRICSGWASCHPMEHNLGARMALMTGHLTSDQYDELLSYRTDADLFESGRQAADHVQAADPSPETIELRRKLDAKLQHRLAETEH
;
A
#
# COMPACT_ATOMS: atom_id res chain seq x y z
N MET A 1 -10.80 -19.89 -0.79
CA MET A 1 -10.40 -18.49 -0.52
C MET A 1 -11.21 -18.01 0.66
N SER A 2 -10.56 -17.63 1.76
CA SER A 2 -11.27 -17.24 2.98
C SER A 2 -12.18 -16.04 2.67
N ASN A 3 -13.46 -16.13 3.05
CA ASN A 3 -14.49 -15.13 2.79
C ASN A 3 -14.42 -13.98 3.82
N GLN A 4 -13.26 -13.78 4.44
CA GLN A 4 -13.07 -12.83 5.52
C GLN A 4 -12.56 -11.51 4.93
N PRO A 5 -13.19 -10.37 5.30
CA PRO A 5 -12.73 -9.07 4.84
C PRO A 5 -11.29 -8.81 5.31
N PRO A 6 -10.52 -8.01 4.56
CA PRO A 6 -9.14 -7.70 4.93
C PRO A 6 -9.13 -6.90 6.23
N PRO A 7 -8.09 -7.07 7.08
CA PRO A 7 -7.91 -6.19 8.23
C PRO A 7 -7.74 -4.74 7.78
N LEU A 8 -8.34 -3.82 8.56
CA LEU A 8 -8.18 -2.37 8.37
C LEU A 8 -6.71 -1.94 8.49
N PRO A 9 -6.35 -0.75 7.97
CA PRO A 9 -4.98 -0.30 8.03
C PRO A 9 -4.44 -0.22 9.47
N ALA A 10 -3.15 -0.50 9.64
CA ALA A 10 -2.50 -0.39 10.95
C ALA A 10 -2.42 1.08 11.36
N ARG A 11 -2.20 1.36 12.65
CA ARG A 11 -2.09 2.76 13.15
C ARG A 11 -0.99 3.56 12.45
N SER A 12 0.10 2.91 12.08
CA SER A 12 1.23 3.51 11.36
C SER A 12 1.59 2.66 10.15
N PRO A 13 2.00 3.27 9.03
CA PRO A 13 2.60 2.54 7.93
C PRO A 13 3.87 1.80 8.38
N CYS A 14 4.11 0.65 7.75
CA CYS A 14 5.28 -0.18 8.04
C CYS A 14 6.61 0.54 7.73
N GLY A 15 7.72 0.00 8.25
CA GLY A 15 9.05 0.62 8.18
C GLY A 15 9.61 0.85 6.77
N SER A 16 9.04 0.19 5.77
CA SER A 16 9.44 0.35 4.37
C SER A 16 8.24 0.73 3.51
N CYS A 17 7.25 1.46 4.03
CA CYS A 17 6.13 1.94 3.23
C CYS A 17 6.62 2.99 2.22
N PRO A 18 6.25 2.91 0.93
CA PRO A 18 6.78 3.83 -0.07
C PRO A 18 6.16 5.23 0.03
N TYR A 19 5.02 5.35 0.72
CA TYR A 19 4.38 6.64 0.98
C TYR A 19 5.07 7.44 2.10
N ARG A 20 5.93 6.82 2.91
CA ARG A 20 6.62 7.52 4.00
C ARG A 20 7.80 8.33 3.47
N ARG A 21 7.91 9.60 3.88
CA ARG A 21 9.05 10.47 3.52
C ARG A 21 10.36 10.06 4.20
N ASP A 22 10.26 9.34 5.32
CA ASP A 22 11.39 8.86 6.11
C ASP A 22 11.75 7.39 5.85
N ALA A 23 11.10 6.74 4.86
CA ALA A 23 11.48 5.39 4.47
C ALA A 23 12.87 5.39 3.80
N PRO A 24 13.72 4.38 4.07
CA PRO A 24 15.01 4.29 3.39
C PRO A 24 14.87 4.23 1.87
N VAL A 25 15.64 5.06 1.17
CA VAL A 25 15.60 5.21 -0.28
C VAL A 25 16.01 3.92 -0.99
N GLY A 26 15.25 3.54 -2.02
CA GLY A 26 15.53 2.37 -2.87
C GLY A 26 15.16 1.00 -2.27
N LEU A 27 14.38 0.98 -1.19
CA LEU A 27 13.76 -0.27 -0.70
C LEU A 27 12.69 -0.84 -1.63
N TRP A 28 12.17 -0.03 -2.55
CA TRP A 28 11.19 -0.44 -3.55
C TRP A 28 11.84 -0.52 -4.92
N HIS A 29 11.38 -1.45 -5.76
CA HIS A 29 11.76 -1.42 -7.17
C HIS A 29 10.99 -0.27 -7.87
N PRO A 30 11.62 0.49 -8.78
CA PRO A 30 10.95 1.56 -9.51
C PRO A 30 9.66 1.12 -10.21
N GLU A 31 9.64 -0.11 -10.74
CA GLU A 31 8.47 -0.69 -11.41
C GLU A 31 7.31 -0.95 -10.44
N GLU A 32 7.60 -1.37 -9.20
CA GLU A 32 6.57 -1.57 -8.17
C GLU A 32 5.99 -0.24 -7.72
N ALA A 33 6.84 0.78 -7.60
CA ALA A 33 6.44 2.12 -7.19
C ALA A 33 5.64 2.87 -8.27
N ALA A 34 5.77 2.51 -9.55
CA ALA A 34 5.00 3.13 -10.63
C ALA A 34 3.48 3.01 -10.42
N ILE A 35 3.03 1.89 -9.85
CA ILE A 35 1.61 1.60 -9.56
C ILE A 35 1.02 2.61 -8.56
N LEU A 36 1.83 3.19 -7.68
CA LEU A 36 1.34 4.13 -6.66
C LEU A 36 0.65 5.33 -7.30
N SER A 37 1.18 5.80 -8.42
CA SER A 37 0.67 6.95 -9.16
C SER A 37 -0.64 6.67 -9.92
N GLU A 38 -0.98 5.40 -10.16
CA GLU A 38 -2.25 5.02 -10.79
C GLU A 38 -3.45 5.35 -9.89
N TYR A 39 -3.25 5.35 -8.57
CA TYR A 39 -4.30 5.69 -7.61
C TYR A 39 -4.60 7.20 -7.52
N ASP A 40 -3.73 8.05 -8.08
CA ASP A 40 -4.00 9.50 -8.18
C ASP A 40 -4.89 9.84 -9.39
N ALA A 41 -5.12 8.90 -10.31
CA ALA A 41 -5.87 9.14 -11.53
C ALA A 41 -7.34 9.45 -11.25
N GLU A 42 -8.08 9.87 -12.29
CA GLU A 42 -9.53 10.00 -12.20
C GLU A 42 -10.16 8.65 -11.79
N THR A 43 -11.26 8.66 -11.03
CA THR A 43 -11.82 7.42 -10.44
C THR A 43 -12.07 6.30 -11.46
N TRP A 44 -12.33 6.61 -12.73
CA TRP A 44 -12.57 5.61 -13.78
C TRP A 44 -11.28 5.04 -14.40
N GLU A 45 -10.13 5.65 -14.15
CA GLU A 45 -8.79 5.21 -14.57
C GLU A 45 -8.01 4.51 -13.44
N GLN A 46 -8.45 4.69 -12.19
CA GLN A 46 -7.79 4.09 -11.03
C GLN A 46 -7.85 2.54 -11.05
N PRO A 47 -6.89 1.86 -10.39
CA PRO A 47 -6.99 0.42 -10.16
C PRO A 47 -8.23 0.07 -9.33
N GLY A 48 -9.05 -0.87 -9.83
CA GLY A 48 -10.25 -1.39 -9.13
C GLY A 48 -9.95 -2.36 -7.97
N LYS A 49 -8.78 -2.28 -7.34
CA LYS A 49 -8.32 -3.17 -6.28
C LYS A 49 -7.76 -2.39 -5.10
N LEU A 50 -7.93 -2.93 -3.88
CA LEU A 50 -7.29 -2.40 -2.68
C LEU A 50 -5.76 -2.47 -2.80
N PHE A 51 -5.06 -1.50 -2.22
CA PHE A 51 -3.62 -1.58 -2.05
C PHE A 51 -3.31 -2.19 -0.68
N LEU A 52 -2.70 -3.37 -0.68
CA LEU A 52 -2.42 -4.12 0.54
C LEU A 52 -1.00 -3.85 1.06
N CYS A 53 -0.81 -4.01 2.37
CA CYS A 53 0.47 -3.86 3.02
C CYS A 53 1.40 -4.99 2.58
N HIS A 54 2.59 -4.64 2.11
CA HIS A 54 3.59 -5.61 1.67
C HIS A 54 4.31 -6.30 2.84
N GLN A 55 4.29 -5.71 4.04
CA GLN A 55 4.88 -6.31 5.25
C GLN A 55 3.88 -7.13 6.08
N GLU A 56 2.59 -6.82 5.97
CA GLU A 56 1.50 -7.46 6.72
C GLU A 56 0.47 -8.03 5.73
N ASN A 57 0.64 -9.31 5.38
CA ASN A 57 -0.17 -10.01 4.39
C ASN A 57 -1.67 -9.78 4.62
N GLY A 58 -2.38 -9.33 3.58
CA GLY A 58 -3.83 -9.17 3.59
C GLY A 58 -4.36 -7.91 4.28
N ARG A 59 -3.53 -7.15 5.01
CA ARG A 59 -3.95 -5.89 5.62
C ARG A 59 -3.98 -4.77 4.58
N ILE A 60 -4.94 -3.86 4.67
CA ILE A 60 -4.95 -2.64 3.86
C ILE A 60 -3.73 -1.77 4.19
N CYS A 61 -3.07 -1.21 3.16
CA CYS A 61 -1.90 -0.38 3.36
C CYS A 61 -2.26 0.97 4.02
N SER A 62 -1.66 1.25 5.18
CA SER A 62 -1.81 2.52 5.91
C SER A 62 -1.37 3.75 5.11
N GLY A 63 -0.25 3.65 4.39
CA GLY A 63 0.25 4.77 3.58
C GLY A 63 -0.71 5.12 2.45
N TRP A 64 -1.21 4.12 1.74
CA TRP A 64 -2.21 4.30 0.70
C TRP A 64 -3.54 4.85 1.25
N ALA A 65 -4.05 4.24 2.33
CA ALA A 65 -5.32 4.63 2.92
C ALA A 65 -5.33 6.07 3.45
N SER A 66 -4.18 6.57 3.93
CA SER A 66 -4.07 7.96 4.41
C SER A 66 -3.67 8.96 3.34
N CYS A 67 -2.99 8.53 2.26
CA CYS A 67 -2.54 9.41 1.18
C CYS A 67 -3.69 9.77 0.22
N HIS A 68 -4.59 8.82 -0.04
CA HIS A 68 -5.64 8.98 -1.05
C HIS A 68 -7.00 9.28 -0.43
N PRO A 69 -7.86 10.10 -1.08
CA PRO A 69 -9.25 10.29 -0.66
C PRO A 69 -10.06 9.02 -0.94
N MET A 70 -10.33 8.25 0.12
CA MET A 70 -11.00 6.94 0.04
C MET A 70 -12.42 7.04 -0.53
N GLU A 71 -13.10 8.18 -0.39
CA GLU A 71 -14.41 8.47 -0.96
C GLU A 71 -14.44 8.44 -2.50
N HIS A 72 -13.30 8.75 -3.12
CA HIS A 72 -13.13 8.75 -4.58
C HIS A 72 -12.28 7.58 -5.08
N ASN A 73 -11.79 6.73 -4.16
CA ASN A 73 -10.95 5.60 -4.50
C ASN A 73 -11.76 4.44 -5.09
N LEU A 74 -11.47 4.07 -6.35
CA LEU A 74 -12.21 3.01 -7.03
C LEU A 74 -12.06 1.66 -6.33
N GLY A 75 -10.85 1.30 -5.90
CA GLY A 75 -10.57 0.04 -5.22
C GLY A 75 -11.38 -0.13 -3.93
N ALA A 76 -11.49 0.93 -3.11
CA ALA A 76 -12.29 0.91 -1.89
C ALA A 76 -13.80 0.74 -2.19
N ARG A 77 -14.32 1.47 -3.18
CA ARG A 77 -15.72 1.39 -3.61
C ARG A 77 -16.08 0.02 -4.20
N MET A 78 -15.19 -0.55 -5.01
CA MET A 78 -15.34 -1.89 -5.56
C MET A 78 -15.31 -2.96 -4.46
N ALA A 79 -14.46 -2.80 -3.45
CA ALA A 79 -14.40 -3.73 -2.33
C ALA A 79 -15.68 -3.70 -1.48
N LEU A 80 -16.27 -2.52 -1.25
CA LEU A 80 -17.60 -2.42 -0.62
C LEU A 80 -18.69 -3.07 -1.48
N MET A 81 -18.74 -2.73 -2.77
CA MET A 81 -19.77 -3.23 -3.69
C MET A 81 -19.74 -4.75 -3.86
N THR A 82 -18.55 -5.35 -3.84
CA THR A 82 -18.38 -6.81 -3.98
C THR A 82 -18.45 -7.55 -2.65
N GLY A 83 -18.68 -6.85 -1.53
CA GLY A 83 -18.75 -7.44 -0.19
C GLY A 83 -17.40 -7.86 0.38
N HIS A 84 -16.29 -7.44 -0.23
CA HIS A 84 -14.94 -7.65 0.31
C HIS A 84 -14.64 -6.71 1.48
N LEU A 85 -15.33 -5.57 1.57
CA LEU A 85 -15.44 -4.73 2.77
C LEU A 85 -16.88 -4.70 3.25
N THR A 86 -17.05 -4.67 4.57
CA THR A 86 -18.33 -4.30 5.19
C THR A 86 -18.53 -2.78 5.16
N SER A 87 -19.77 -2.32 5.35
CA SER A 87 -20.08 -0.89 5.47
C SER A 87 -19.30 -0.23 6.61
N ASP A 88 -19.24 -0.86 7.78
CA ASP A 88 -18.50 -0.35 8.94
C ASP A 88 -17.00 -0.20 8.63
N GLN A 89 -16.39 -1.19 7.98
CA GLN A 89 -14.99 -1.10 7.57
C GLN A 89 -14.75 -0.01 6.52
N TYR A 90 -15.70 0.20 5.62
CA TYR A 90 -15.60 1.28 4.65
C TYR A 90 -15.65 2.65 5.33
N ASP A 91 -16.56 2.85 6.30
CA ASP A 91 -16.66 4.08 7.08
C ASP A 91 -15.39 4.33 7.91
N GLU A 92 -14.83 3.28 8.53
CA GLU A 92 -13.54 3.36 9.21
C GLU A 92 -12.42 3.75 8.23
N LEU A 93 -12.41 3.19 7.02
CA LEU A 93 -11.41 3.52 6.01
C LEU A 93 -11.54 4.97 5.50
N LEU A 94 -12.76 5.51 5.35
CA LEU A 94 -12.99 6.92 4.98
C LEU A 94 -12.39 7.89 6.02
N SER A 95 -12.54 7.55 7.29
CA SER A 95 -12.06 8.36 8.41
C SER A 95 -10.59 8.11 8.79
N TYR A 96 -9.98 7.05 8.24
CA TYR A 96 -8.63 6.63 8.59
C TYR A 96 -7.59 7.69 8.27
N ARG A 97 -6.76 8.04 9.26
CA ARG A 97 -5.59 8.90 9.09
C ARG A 97 -4.45 8.36 9.94
N THR A 98 -3.22 8.65 9.53
CA THR A 98 -2.01 8.34 10.31
C THR A 98 -1.23 9.62 10.61
N ASP A 99 -0.49 9.63 11.72
CA ASP A 99 0.38 10.74 12.12
C ASP A 99 1.76 10.70 11.43
N ALA A 100 2.04 9.67 10.64
CA ALA A 100 3.30 9.54 9.91
C ALA A 100 3.43 10.61 8.83
N ASP A 101 4.65 11.11 8.60
CA ASP A 101 4.93 12.08 7.53
C ASP A 101 4.95 11.36 6.17
N LEU A 102 3.88 11.57 5.39
CA LEU A 102 3.66 10.93 4.10
C LEU A 102 3.86 11.92 2.94
N PHE A 103 4.18 11.38 1.77
CA PHE A 103 3.97 12.10 0.52
C PHE A 103 2.48 12.43 0.32
N GLU A 104 2.21 13.52 -0.39
CA GLU A 104 0.84 14.03 -0.59
C GLU A 104 0.10 13.30 -1.70
N SER A 105 0.81 12.51 -2.51
CA SER A 105 0.23 11.72 -3.60
C SER A 105 1.04 10.46 -3.89
N GLY A 106 0.41 9.52 -4.61
CA GLY A 106 1.09 8.35 -5.15
C GLY A 106 2.20 8.68 -6.13
N ARG A 107 2.03 9.75 -6.92
CA ARG A 107 3.02 10.30 -7.84
C ARG A 107 4.26 10.79 -7.10
N GLN A 108 4.09 11.60 -6.05
CA GLN A 108 5.24 12.07 -5.25
C GLN A 108 6.01 10.90 -4.63
N ALA A 109 5.31 9.89 -4.11
CA ALA A 109 5.93 8.68 -3.59
C ALA A 109 6.68 7.89 -4.68
N ALA A 110 6.07 7.72 -5.86
CA ALA A 110 6.69 7.04 -6.99
C ALA A 110 7.93 7.75 -7.50
N ASP A 111 7.85 9.07 -7.68
CA ASP A 111 8.96 9.92 -8.14
C ASP A 111 10.13 9.87 -7.15
N HIS A 112 9.84 9.87 -5.85
CA HIS A 112 10.86 9.72 -4.81
C HIS A 112 11.59 8.37 -4.90
N VAL A 113 10.87 7.27 -5.14
CA VAL A 113 11.50 5.96 -5.35
C VAL A 113 12.31 5.94 -6.64
N GLN A 114 11.82 6.53 -7.73
CA GLN A 114 12.51 6.56 -9.02
C GLN A 114 13.78 7.40 -9.00
N ALA A 115 13.81 8.48 -8.21
CA ALA A 115 14.98 9.32 -8.02
C ALA A 115 16.03 8.69 -7.08
N ALA A 116 15.73 7.57 -6.43
CA ALA A 116 16.63 6.96 -5.47
C ALA A 116 17.88 6.36 -6.14
N ASP A 117 19.04 6.64 -5.54
CA ASP A 117 20.30 5.94 -5.81
C ASP A 117 20.61 5.02 -4.60
N PRO A 118 20.14 3.76 -4.61
CA PRO A 118 20.25 2.89 -3.44
C PRO A 118 21.69 2.50 -3.14
N SER A 119 22.06 2.57 -1.87
CA SER A 119 23.31 1.97 -1.40
C SER A 119 23.27 0.44 -1.57
N PRO A 120 24.43 -0.23 -1.67
CA PRO A 120 24.48 -1.70 -1.67
C PRO A 120 23.78 -2.34 -0.46
N GLU A 121 23.79 -1.68 0.69
CA GLU A 121 23.11 -2.13 1.91
C GLU A 121 21.59 -2.10 1.76
N THR A 122 21.03 -1.06 1.14
CA THR A 122 19.60 -0.99 0.83
C THR A 122 19.20 -2.06 -0.18
N ILE A 123 20.01 -2.29 -1.22
CA ILE A 123 19.75 -3.36 -2.21
C ILE A 123 19.67 -4.73 -1.51
N GLU A 124 20.60 -5.01 -0.61
CA GLU A 124 20.60 -6.26 0.17
C GLU A 124 19.43 -6.34 1.15
N LEU A 125 19.03 -5.23 1.77
CA LEU A 125 17.85 -5.17 2.63
C LEU A 125 16.56 -5.44 1.83
N ARG A 126 16.40 -4.84 0.65
CA ARG A 126 15.28 -5.11 -0.26
C ARG A 126 15.20 -6.60 -0.60
N ARG A 127 16.33 -7.20 -1.04
CA ARG A 127 16.41 -8.63 -1.35
C ARG A 127 15.94 -9.52 -0.19
N LYS A 128 16.30 -9.17 1.06
CA LYS A 128 15.86 -9.91 2.25
C LYS A 128 14.35 -9.75 2.52
N LEU A 129 13.81 -8.55 2.32
CA LEU A 129 12.37 -8.29 2.47
C LEU A 129 11.56 -9.08 1.44
N ASP A 130 12.01 -9.09 0.18
CA ASP A 130 11.36 -9.82 -0.91
C ASP A 130 11.36 -11.33 -0.64
N ALA A 131 12.51 -11.89 -0.24
CA ALA A 131 12.62 -13.30 0.12
C ALA A 131 11.68 -13.67 1.28
N LYS A 132 11.56 -12.79 2.30
CA LYS A 132 10.64 -12.99 3.43
C LYS A 132 9.18 -12.92 2.99
N LEU A 133 8.83 -12.05 2.03
CA LEU A 133 7.49 -11.98 1.47
C LEU A 133 7.15 -13.26 0.70
N GLN A 134 8.03 -13.71 -0.18
CA GLN A 134 7.83 -14.95 -0.95
C GLN A 134 7.67 -16.18 -0.05
N HIS A 135 8.47 -16.30 1.01
CA HIS A 135 8.32 -17.37 1.99
C HIS A 135 6.94 -17.37 2.64
N ARG A 136 6.46 -16.20 3.10
CA ARG A 136 5.15 -16.08 3.75
C ARG A 136 4.00 -16.40 2.81
N LEU A 137 4.11 -16.03 1.53
CA LEU A 137 3.08 -16.35 0.53
C LEU A 137 2.98 -17.87 0.33
N ALA A 138 4.11 -18.55 0.20
CA ALA A 138 4.16 -20.01 0.05
C ALA A 138 3.56 -20.76 1.26
N GLU A 139 3.76 -20.25 2.48
CA GLU A 139 3.18 -20.83 3.71
C GLU A 139 1.66 -20.68 3.80
N THR A 140 1.08 -19.64 3.18
CA THR A 140 -0.38 -19.42 3.15
C THR A 140 -1.13 -20.19 2.05
N GLU A 141 -0.42 -20.85 1.14
CA GLU A 141 -1.00 -21.67 0.06
C GLU A 141 -1.14 -23.16 0.42
N HIS A 142 -0.74 -23.56 1.64
CA HIS A 142 -0.88 -24.92 2.19
C HIS A 142 -1.91 -24.96 3.34
#